data_AF-A0A7H8HZL2-F1
#
_entry.id   AF-A0A7H8HZL2-F1
#
_cell.length_a   1.000
_cell.length_b   1.000
_cell.length_c   1.000
_cell.angle_alpha   90.00
_cell.angle_beta   90.00
_cell.angle_gamma   90.00
#
_symmetry.space_group_name_H-M   'P 1'
#
loop_
_entity.id
_entity.type
_entity.pdbx_description
1 polymer ?
#
loop_
_entity_poly.entity_id
_entity_poly.type
_entity_poly.pdbx_seq_one_letter_code
_entity_poly.pdbx_strand_id
1 'polypeptide(L)'
;MLSTFVQVLGVPESRVPGGADALVGLYRSLLAGRRVLVVLDNAADASQVRPLLPTAAGCLAVVTSRAVLTSLAVVDGAHRVGLGLFTRDEAEEPVATAVGPDRAKAEPAAVAELARLCARLPLALRVAAARVAVRRHQPIGEHVVELGQSTWLLEALSRTGDERIAVRTLFDWSYDQLDSGQTRMFLRLGLQPALEFGVHAAAVVDGTGTQAAHRSLESLADLHLVEPAGRGRYRVHALLHAHTLDRVHQEETPAERQAAFDAALGWYASAAATADRLVFPAQPRVNVARDAVDVAAPCADRAGAWEWLTTERPTLLEVLRLSAEHGRHRTTVVLAAAMRFLALTSSAQGRRVSKWIPRASPRPGPSVIRRRRRSSTGAERKPTRGGRTGPGRRRTCGAASRSRPGAATPCCG
;
A
#
# COMPACT_ATOMS: atom_id res chain seq x y z
N MET A 1 -19.19 3.06 -2.30
CA MET A 1 -18.93 3.74 -3.58
C MET A 1 -20.16 4.52 -4.05
N LEU A 2 -21.29 3.86 -4.33
CA LEU A 2 -22.50 4.52 -4.84
C LEU A 2 -23.12 5.57 -3.90
N SER A 3 -23.11 5.32 -2.59
CA SER A 3 -23.53 6.32 -1.60
C SER A 3 -22.73 7.61 -1.71
N THR A 4 -21.41 7.54 -1.86
CA THR A 4 -20.53 8.72 -2.03
C THR A 4 -20.89 9.55 -3.27
N PHE A 5 -21.24 8.91 -4.39
CA PHE A 5 -21.65 9.61 -5.61
C PHE A 5 -22.95 10.41 -5.42
N VAL A 6 -23.96 9.79 -4.79
CA VAL A 6 -25.25 10.44 -4.49
C VAL A 6 -25.06 11.66 -3.59
N GLN A 7 -24.09 11.59 -2.68
CA GLN A 7 -23.77 12.66 -1.74
C GLN A 7 -23.05 13.83 -2.41
N VAL A 8 -22.06 13.54 -3.27
CA VAL A 8 -21.38 14.56 -4.09
C VAL A 8 -22.36 15.29 -5.01
N LEU A 9 -23.41 14.61 -5.48
CA LEU A 9 -24.47 15.20 -6.30
C LEU A 9 -25.48 16.06 -5.51
N GLY A 10 -25.26 16.23 -4.20
CA GLY A 10 -25.99 17.17 -3.35
C GLY A 10 -27.08 16.54 -2.49
N VAL A 11 -27.19 15.21 -2.42
CA VAL A 11 -28.20 14.57 -1.55
C VAL A 11 -27.68 14.45 -0.11
N PRO A 12 -28.38 15.03 0.88
CA PRO A 12 -28.07 14.80 2.28
C PRO A 12 -28.37 13.35 2.62
N GLU A 13 -27.47 12.65 3.31
CA GLU A 13 -27.63 11.18 3.47
C GLU A 13 -28.79 10.78 4.37
N SER A 14 -29.40 11.70 5.12
CA SER A 14 -30.71 11.42 5.73
C SER A 14 -31.78 11.01 4.71
N ARG A 15 -31.58 11.34 3.43
CA ARG A 15 -32.41 10.96 2.29
C ARG A 15 -31.78 9.88 1.40
N VAL A 16 -30.61 9.35 1.76
CA VAL A 16 -29.99 8.25 1.03
C VAL A 16 -30.67 6.94 1.43
N PRO A 17 -31.23 6.18 0.47
CA PRO A 17 -31.85 4.89 0.76
C PRO A 17 -30.84 3.88 1.31
N GLY A 18 -31.27 3.03 2.24
CA GLY A 18 -30.42 1.96 2.77
C GLY A 18 -30.25 0.76 1.83
N GLY A 19 -31.12 0.61 0.82
CA GLY A 19 -31.09 -0.48 -0.14
C GLY A 19 -30.29 -0.13 -1.40
N ALA A 20 -29.51 -1.08 -1.91
CA ALA A 20 -28.66 -0.89 -3.08
C ALA A 20 -29.44 -0.44 -4.33
N ASP A 21 -30.58 -1.08 -4.62
CA ASP A 21 -31.41 -0.74 -5.78
C ASP A 21 -32.02 0.66 -5.68
N ALA A 22 -32.46 1.04 -4.48
CA ALA A 22 -33.00 2.37 -4.21
C ALA A 22 -31.92 3.45 -4.32
N LEU A 23 -30.69 3.14 -3.91
CA LEU A 23 -29.51 4.00 -4.11
C LEU A 23 -29.17 4.19 -5.60
N VAL A 24 -29.24 3.12 -6.41
CA VAL A 24 -29.05 3.19 -7.86
C VAL A 24 -30.14 4.04 -8.51
N GLY A 25 -31.38 3.82 -8.13
CA GLY A 25 -32.52 4.61 -8.61
C GLY A 25 -32.34 6.11 -8.31
N LEU A 26 -32.03 6.45 -7.07
CA LEU A 26 -31.78 7.83 -6.66
C LEU A 26 -30.59 8.45 -7.42
N TYR A 27 -29.48 7.73 -7.53
CA TYR A 27 -28.32 8.16 -8.31
C TYR A 27 -28.71 8.52 -9.75
N ARG A 28 -29.45 7.64 -10.43
CA ARG A 28 -29.90 7.88 -11.81
C ARG A 28 -30.88 9.05 -11.91
N SER A 29 -31.78 9.22 -10.94
CA SER A 29 -32.67 10.38 -10.88
C SER A 29 -31.91 11.70 -10.70
N LEU A 30 -30.79 11.71 -9.97
CA LEU A 30 -29.96 12.91 -9.81
C LEU A 30 -29.19 13.28 -11.07
N LEU A 31 -28.86 12.28 -11.91
CA LEU A 31 -28.23 12.51 -13.20
C LEU A 31 -29.23 12.97 -14.27
N ALA A 32 -30.52 12.71 -14.08
CA ALA A 32 -31.55 13.11 -15.02
C ALA A 32 -31.53 14.64 -15.25
N GLY A 33 -31.50 15.05 -16.52
CA GLY A 33 -31.45 16.46 -16.92
C GLY A 33 -30.10 17.15 -16.67
N ARG A 34 -29.04 16.42 -16.27
CA ARG A 34 -27.69 16.96 -16.07
C ARG A 34 -26.72 16.44 -17.12
N ARG A 35 -25.63 17.18 -17.30
CA ARG A 35 -24.46 16.73 -18.07
C ARG A 35 -23.33 16.41 -17.10
N VAL A 36 -23.08 15.11 -16.87
CA VAL A 36 -22.11 14.64 -15.87
C VAL A 36 -21.17 13.62 -16.51
N LEU A 37 -19.87 13.82 -16.27
CA LEU A 37 -18.83 12.83 -16.56
C LEU A 37 -18.51 12.06 -15.28
N VAL A 38 -18.65 10.73 -15.33
CA VAL A 38 -18.35 9.82 -14.22
C VAL A 38 -17.04 9.11 -14.54
N VAL A 39 -16.01 9.32 -13.72
CA VAL A 39 -14.71 8.65 -13.90
C VAL A 39 -14.56 7.56 -12.84
N LEU A 40 -14.42 6.32 -13.28
CA LEU A 40 -14.25 5.14 -12.44
C LEU A 40 -12.84 4.59 -12.67
N ASP A 41 -11.93 4.95 -11.77
CA ASP A 41 -10.52 4.58 -11.90
C ASP A 41 -10.23 3.19 -11.31
N ASN A 42 -9.43 2.40 -12.04
CA ASN A 42 -8.90 1.10 -11.64
C ASN A 42 -9.98 0.10 -11.19
N ALA A 43 -11.06 -0.02 -11.96
CA ALA A 43 -12.11 -1.01 -11.70
C ALA A 43 -11.55 -2.43 -11.77
N ALA A 44 -11.81 -3.24 -10.74
CA ALA A 44 -11.37 -4.63 -10.71
C ALA A 44 -12.35 -5.55 -11.45
N ASP A 45 -13.65 -5.23 -11.41
CA ASP A 45 -14.72 -6.04 -12.00
C ASP A 45 -15.92 -5.20 -12.47
N ALA A 46 -16.65 -5.71 -13.46
CA ALA A 46 -17.81 -5.05 -14.05
C ALA A 46 -18.97 -4.87 -13.06
N SER A 47 -19.12 -5.74 -12.06
CA SER A 47 -20.15 -5.61 -11.02
C SER A 47 -19.97 -4.37 -10.14
N GLN A 48 -18.74 -3.87 -10.00
CA GLN A 48 -18.46 -2.61 -9.30
C GLN A 48 -18.90 -1.38 -10.12
N VAL A 49 -18.87 -1.52 -11.45
CA VAL A 49 -19.11 -0.44 -12.42
C VAL A 49 -20.60 -0.30 -12.73
N ARG A 50 -21.31 -1.40 -13.00
CA ARG A 50 -22.72 -1.37 -13.45
C ARG A 50 -23.66 -0.51 -12.61
N PRO A 51 -23.61 -0.51 -11.26
CA PRO A 51 -24.47 0.35 -10.44
C PRO A 51 -24.23 1.85 -10.66
N LEU A 52 -23.07 2.23 -11.19
CA LEU A 52 -22.62 3.61 -11.41
C LEU A 52 -22.72 4.05 -12.87
N LEU A 53 -23.17 3.18 -13.77
CA LEU A 53 -23.34 3.56 -15.17
C LEU A 53 -24.51 4.55 -15.30
N PRO A 54 -24.28 5.73 -15.89
CA PRO A 54 -25.34 6.70 -16.13
C PRO A 54 -26.28 6.17 -17.21
N THR A 55 -27.58 6.30 -16.99
CA THR A 55 -28.62 5.98 -17.98
C THR A 55 -29.28 7.24 -18.56
N ALA A 56 -28.91 8.41 -18.05
CA ALA A 56 -29.48 9.69 -18.47
C ALA A 56 -28.77 10.23 -19.71
N ALA A 57 -29.54 10.81 -20.63
CA ALA A 57 -28.99 11.51 -21.79
C ALA A 57 -28.10 12.68 -21.34
N GLY A 58 -26.95 12.84 -22.01
CA GLY A 58 -25.96 13.88 -21.68
C GLY A 58 -24.96 13.51 -20.59
N CYS A 59 -25.05 12.31 -20.00
CA CYS A 59 -24.06 11.78 -19.08
C CYS A 59 -23.16 10.73 -19.74
N LEU A 60 -21.90 10.65 -19.32
CA LEU A 60 -20.91 9.70 -19.82
C LEU A 60 -20.15 9.06 -18.66
N ALA A 61 -19.80 7.78 -18.78
CA ALA A 61 -18.86 7.12 -17.87
C ALA A 61 -17.57 6.76 -18.59
N VAL A 62 -16.43 7.07 -17.97
CA VAL A 62 -15.10 6.62 -18.36
C VAL A 62 -14.59 5.67 -17.30
N VAL A 63 -14.20 4.48 -17.70
CA VAL A 63 -13.75 3.41 -16.80
C VAL A 63 -12.32 3.04 -17.17
N THR A 64 -11.40 3.13 -16.22
CA THR A 64 -10.05 2.57 -16.38
C THR A 64 -9.98 1.23 -15.64
N SER A 65 -9.30 0.26 -16.21
CA SER A 65 -9.17 -1.08 -15.64
C SER A 65 -7.93 -1.78 -16.19
N ARG A 66 -7.27 -2.57 -15.34
CA ARG A 66 -6.23 -3.51 -15.77
C ARG A 66 -6.81 -4.83 -16.25
N ALA A 67 -8.00 -5.19 -15.78
CA ALA A 67 -8.73 -6.36 -16.23
C ALA A 67 -9.50 -6.06 -17.52
N VAL A 68 -9.63 -7.07 -18.38
CA VAL A 68 -10.44 -6.98 -19.59
C VAL A 68 -11.92 -7.13 -19.20
N LEU A 69 -12.62 -6.01 -19.03
CA LEU A 69 -14.03 -5.98 -18.61
C LEU A 69 -14.98 -6.23 -19.80
N THR A 70 -14.81 -7.35 -20.50
CA THR A 70 -15.55 -7.71 -21.73
C THR A 70 -17.06 -7.60 -21.56
N SER A 71 -17.58 -7.95 -20.39
CA SER A 71 -19.02 -7.91 -20.14
C SER A 71 -19.61 -6.49 -20.20
N LEU A 72 -18.83 -5.44 -19.91
CA LEU A 72 -19.29 -4.06 -20.08
C LEU A 72 -19.43 -3.69 -21.57
N ALA A 73 -18.56 -4.22 -22.43
CA ALA A 73 -18.65 -4.00 -23.87
C ALA A 73 -19.85 -4.76 -24.48
N VAL A 74 -20.03 -6.01 -24.07
CA VAL A 74 -21.06 -6.90 -24.64
C VAL A 74 -22.46 -6.57 -24.13
N VAL A 75 -22.63 -6.35 -22.83
CA VAL A 75 -23.95 -6.18 -22.21
C VAL A 75 -24.33 -4.70 -22.11
N ASP A 76 -23.37 -3.86 -21.73
CA ASP A 76 -23.62 -2.46 -21.38
C ASP A 76 -23.24 -1.50 -22.54
N GLY A 77 -22.82 -2.04 -23.70
CA GLY A 77 -22.50 -1.25 -24.90
C GLY A 77 -21.25 -0.39 -24.79
N ALA A 78 -20.35 -0.69 -23.83
CA ALA A 78 -19.17 0.12 -23.59
C ALA A 78 -18.20 0.10 -24.79
N HIS A 79 -17.80 1.28 -25.25
CA HIS A 79 -16.73 1.42 -26.23
C HIS A 79 -15.38 1.20 -25.54
N ARG A 80 -14.61 0.23 -26.04
CA ARG A 80 -13.31 -0.12 -25.47
C ARG A 80 -12.18 0.57 -26.21
N VAL A 81 -11.35 1.29 -25.45
CA VAL A 81 -10.07 1.82 -25.92
C VAL A 81 -8.98 0.97 -25.29
N GLY A 82 -8.25 0.21 -26.10
CA GLY A 82 -7.07 -0.52 -25.65
C GLY A 82 -5.89 0.44 -25.55
N LEU A 83 -5.28 0.54 -24.38
CA LEU A 83 -4.03 1.28 -24.21
C LEU A 83 -2.88 0.30 -24.41
N GLY A 84 -2.12 0.49 -25.49
CA GLY A 84 -0.89 -0.24 -25.74
C GLY A 84 0.33 0.45 -25.15
N LEU A 85 1.50 -0.10 -25.44
CA LEU A 85 2.77 0.58 -25.27
C LEU A 85 2.79 1.87 -26.11
N PHE A 86 3.61 2.85 -25.72
CA PHE A 86 3.86 3.98 -26.60
C PHE A 86 4.39 3.49 -27.95
N THR A 87 4.00 4.19 -29.01
CA THR A 87 4.70 4.11 -30.29
C THR A 87 6.14 4.58 -30.12
N ARG A 88 6.98 4.37 -31.14
CA ARG A 88 8.37 4.81 -31.07
C ARG A 88 8.47 6.32 -30.83
N ASP A 89 7.69 7.08 -31.57
CA ASP A 89 7.72 8.55 -31.52
C ASP A 89 7.14 9.07 -30.20
N GLU A 90 6.05 8.48 -29.70
CA GLU A 90 5.48 8.81 -28.38
C GLU A 90 6.42 8.47 -27.22
N ALA A 91 7.31 7.48 -27.36
CA ALA A 91 8.20 7.06 -26.28
C ALA A 91 9.40 8.01 -26.08
N GLU A 92 9.77 8.77 -27.11
CA GLU A 92 10.87 9.74 -27.06
C GLU A 92 10.45 11.06 -26.38
N GLU A 93 9.16 11.44 -26.49
CA GLU A 93 8.62 12.69 -25.94
C GLU A 93 8.75 12.81 -24.40
N PRO A 94 8.41 11.78 -23.58
CA PRO A 94 8.63 11.83 -22.13
C PRO A 94 10.10 12.04 -21.76
N VAL A 95 11.02 11.43 -22.51
CA VAL A 95 12.46 11.60 -22.28
C VAL A 95 12.85 13.04 -22.57
N ALA A 96 12.47 13.56 -23.74
CA ALA A 96 12.78 14.93 -24.14
C ALA A 96 12.20 15.98 -23.20
N THR A 97 11.01 15.74 -22.67
CA THR A 97 10.37 16.61 -21.68
C THR A 97 11.13 16.64 -20.36
N ALA A 98 11.61 15.49 -19.88
CA ALA A 98 12.34 15.41 -18.63
C ALA A 98 13.76 15.99 -18.73
N VAL A 99 14.50 15.68 -19.80
CA VAL A 99 15.92 16.08 -19.94
C VAL A 99 16.10 17.47 -20.56
N GLY A 100 15.06 18.01 -21.18
CA GLY A 100 15.06 19.26 -21.93
C GLY A 100 15.31 19.04 -23.44
N PRO A 101 14.69 19.85 -24.31
CA PRO A 101 14.68 19.64 -25.76
C PRO A 101 16.08 19.73 -26.37
N ASP A 102 16.97 20.58 -25.86
CA ASP A 102 18.30 20.77 -26.42
C ASP A 102 19.21 19.56 -26.19
N ARG A 103 19.17 18.96 -24.98
CA ARG A 103 19.91 17.73 -24.66
C ARG A 103 19.37 16.55 -25.46
N ALA A 104 18.05 16.42 -25.55
CA ALA A 104 17.43 15.34 -26.32
C ALA A 104 17.79 15.43 -27.82
N LYS A 105 17.80 16.65 -28.39
CA LYS A 105 18.21 16.89 -29.79
C LYS A 105 19.71 16.68 -30.02
N ALA A 106 20.55 16.87 -29.01
CA ALA A 106 21.98 16.62 -29.11
C ALA A 106 22.32 15.12 -29.14
N GLU A 107 21.51 14.27 -28.52
CA GLU A 107 21.73 12.81 -28.44
C GLU A 107 20.50 11.98 -28.89
N PRO A 108 19.97 12.16 -30.11
CA PRO A 108 18.72 11.54 -30.54
C PRO A 108 18.79 10.01 -30.59
N ALA A 109 19.95 9.45 -30.95
CA ALA A 109 20.18 8.01 -30.95
C ALA A 109 20.13 7.42 -29.52
N ALA A 110 20.67 8.14 -28.52
CA ALA A 110 20.63 7.70 -27.13
C ALA A 110 19.21 7.80 -26.55
N VAL A 111 18.43 8.82 -26.94
CA VAL A 111 17.02 8.94 -26.56
C VAL A 111 16.20 7.77 -27.10
N ALA A 112 16.33 7.47 -28.40
CA ALA A 112 15.65 6.34 -29.03
C ALA A 112 16.05 5.00 -28.40
N GLU A 113 17.33 4.82 -28.07
CA GLU A 113 17.82 3.60 -27.44
C GLU A 113 17.36 3.46 -25.98
N LEU A 114 17.33 4.55 -25.21
CA LEU A 114 16.74 4.56 -23.87
C LEU A 114 15.26 4.15 -23.92
N ALA A 115 14.52 4.66 -24.91
CA ALA A 115 13.11 4.31 -25.10
C ALA A 115 12.92 2.83 -25.46
N ARG A 116 13.83 2.28 -26.27
CA ARG A 116 13.88 0.87 -26.62
C ARG A 116 14.17 0.00 -25.39
N LEU A 117 15.17 0.36 -24.58
CA LEU A 117 15.52 -0.35 -23.33
C LEU A 117 14.40 -0.29 -22.29
N CYS A 118 13.58 0.77 -22.32
CA CYS A 118 12.38 0.88 -21.47
C CYS A 118 11.15 0.14 -22.04
N ALA A 119 11.32 -0.58 -23.16
CA ALA A 119 10.24 -1.25 -23.89
C ALA A 119 9.03 -0.37 -24.22
N ARG A 120 9.24 0.96 -24.30
CA ARG A 120 8.19 1.97 -24.53
C ARG A 120 7.05 1.96 -23.49
N LEU A 121 7.33 1.45 -22.31
CA LEU A 121 6.39 1.47 -21.18
C LEU A 121 6.39 2.87 -20.55
N PRO A 122 5.22 3.53 -20.40
CA PRO A 122 5.18 4.92 -19.92
C PRO A 122 5.85 5.14 -18.56
N LEU A 123 5.63 4.24 -17.60
CA LEU A 123 6.22 4.36 -16.26
C LEU A 123 7.73 4.11 -16.26
N ALA A 124 8.17 3.10 -17.02
CA ALA A 124 9.58 2.79 -17.23
C ALA A 124 10.34 4.00 -17.80
N LEU A 125 9.79 4.60 -18.85
CA LEU A 125 10.32 5.80 -19.47
C LEU A 125 10.41 6.98 -18.51
N ARG A 126 9.35 7.24 -17.73
CA ARG A 126 9.35 8.32 -16.74
C ARG A 126 10.47 8.15 -15.71
N VAL A 127 10.62 6.94 -15.16
CA VAL A 127 11.66 6.63 -14.18
C VAL A 127 13.06 6.78 -14.79
N ALA A 128 13.29 6.22 -15.98
CA ALA A 128 14.58 6.33 -16.65
C ALA A 128 14.92 7.78 -17.04
N ALA A 129 13.96 8.51 -17.60
CA ALA A 129 14.12 9.89 -18.01
C ALA A 129 14.38 10.84 -16.83
N ALA A 130 13.67 10.64 -15.71
CA ALA A 130 13.89 11.38 -14.47
C ALA A 130 15.34 11.26 -13.97
N ARG A 131 15.88 10.05 -14.01
CA ARG A 131 17.27 9.81 -13.61
C ARG A 131 18.27 10.53 -14.52
N VAL A 132 18.08 10.49 -15.83
CA VAL A 132 18.91 11.24 -16.80
C VAL A 132 18.78 12.77 -16.57
N ALA A 133 17.59 13.22 -16.14
CA ALA A 133 17.34 14.63 -15.83
C ALA A 133 18.04 15.11 -14.55
N VAL A 134 18.21 14.24 -13.54
CA VAL A 134 18.94 14.55 -12.31
C VAL A 134 20.46 14.60 -12.56
N ARG A 135 21.02 13.66 -13.33
CA ARG A 135 22.47 13.62 -13.65
C ARG A 135 22.81 14.43 -14.89
N ARG A 136 22.53 15.74 -14.87
CA ARG A 136 22.67 16.62 -16.05
C ARG A 136 24.07 16.70 -16.68
N HIS A 137 25.11 16.37 -15.92
CA HIS A 137 26.50 16.39 -16.37
C HIS A 137 26.90 15.11 -17.13
N GLN A 138 26.12 14.03 -17.04
CA GLN A 138 26.35 12.79 -17.78
C GLN A 138 25.59 12.82 -19.13
N PRO A 139 26.21 12.37 -20.23
CA PRO A 139 25.54 12.11 -21.50
C PRO A 139 24.43 11.08 -21.37
N ILE A 140 23.37 11.20 -22.17
CA ILE A 140 22.28 10.21 -22.22
C ILE A 140 22.83 8.83 -22.64
N GLY A 141 23.81 8.81 -23.55
CA GLY A 141 24.48 7.59 -24.00
C GLY A 141 25.14 6.79 -22.87
N GLU A 142 25.69 7.44 -21.85
CA GLU A 142 26.30 6.74 -20.71
C GLU A 142 25.25 6.00 -19.87
N HIS A 143 24.09 6.61 -19.66
CA HIS A 143 22.96 5.96 -18.98
C HIS A 143 22.42 4.77 -19.77
N VAL A 144 22.38 4.88 -21.10
CA VAL A 144 21.98 3.79 -22.00
C VAL A 144 22.95 2.62 -21.89
N VAL A 145 24.26 2.88 -21.86
CA VAL A 145 25.27 1.83 -21.69
C VAL A 145 25.12 1.16 -20.33
N GLU A 146 24.97 1.94 -19.26
CA GLU A 146 24.78 1.44 -17.90
C GLU A 146 23.53 0.55 -17.79
N LEU A 147 22.42 0.98 -18.39
CA LEU A 147 21.17 0.23 -18.44
C LEU A 147 21.30 -1.02 -19.33
N GLY A 148 22.00 -0.93 -20.46
CA GLY A 148 22.20 -2.02 -21.41
C GLY A 148 23.18 -3.10 -20.91
N GLN A 149 24.11 -2.75 -20.02
CA GLN A 149 25.01 -3.70 -19.35
C GLN A 149 24.28 -4.59 -18.34
N SER A 150 23.04 -4.26 -17.99
CA SER A 150 22.14 -5.14 -17.25
C SER A 150 21.69 -6.29 -18.17
N THR A 151 22.54 -7.30 -18.34
CA THR A 151 22.37 -8.44 -19.27
C THR A 151 21.01 -9.14 -19.14
N TRP A 152 20.43 -9.07 -17.95
CA TRP A 152 19.16 -9.65 -17.56
C TRP A 152 17.92 -8.82 -17.95
N LEU A 153 18.04 -7.49 -18.14
CA LEU A 153 16.95 -6.63 -18.66
C LEU A 153 16.63 -7.00 -20.11
N LEU A 154 17.67 -7.20 -20.92
CA LEU A 154 17.53 -7.62 -22.31
C LEU A 154 16.92 -9.03 -22.39
N GLU A 155 17.24 -9.95 -21.49
CA GLU A 155 16.60 -11.27 -21.42
C GLU A 155 15.13 -11.22 -20.97
N ALA A 156 14.81 -10.42 -19.95
CA ALA A 156 13.44 -10.23 -19.44
C ALA A 156 12.50 -9.64 -20.51
N LEU A 157 13.01 -8.66 -21.27
CA LEU A 157 12.32 -8.03 -22.38
C LEU A 157 12.15 -8.95 -23.59
N SER A 158 13.16 -9.75 -23.90
CA SER A 158 13.20 -10.56 -25.14
C SER A 158 12.49 -11.90 -25.01
N ARG A 159 12.46 -12.52 -23.82
CA ARG A 159 12.08 -13.94 -23.67
C ARG A 159 10.63 -14.17 -23.26
N THR A 160 9.97 -13.19 -22.66
CA THR A 160 8.66 -13.38 -22.02
C THR A 160 7.57 -12.46 -22.55
N GLY A 161 7.89 -11.31 -23.15
CA GLY A 161 6.90 -10.28 -23.47
C GLY A 161 6.14 -9.78 -22.24
N ASP A 162 6.63 -10.08 -21.03
CA ASP A 162 5.98 -9.77 -19.77
C ASP A 162 6.42 -8.38 -19.30
N GLU A 163 5.58 -7.40 -19.60
CA GLU A 163 5.72 -6.00 -19.19
C GLU A 163 5.98 -5.85 -17.68
N ARG A 164 5.53 -6.79 -16.83
CA ARG A 164 5.75 -6.70 -15.38
C ARG A 164 7.20 -6.98 -15.01
N ILE A 165 7.86 -7.92 -15.68
CA ILE A 165 9.26 -8.25 -15.43
C ILE A 165 10.13 -7.07 -15.89
N ALA A 166 9.83 -6.52 -17.07
CA ALA A 166 10.48 -5.30 -17.59
C ALA A 166 10.44 -4.13 -16.62
N VAL A 167 9.25 -3.84 -16.08
CA VAL A 167 9.04 -2.75 -15.12
C VAL A 167 9.80 -3.01 -13.82
N ARG A 168 9.76 -4.24 -13.29
CA ARG A 168 10.49 -4.61 -12.08
C ARG A 168 12.00 -4.44 -12.25
N THR A 169 12.55 -4.82 -13.40
CA THR A 169 13.97 -4.65 -13.72
C THR A 169 14.41 -3.19 -13.68
N LEU A 170 13.61 -2.30 -14.27
CA LEU A 170 13.92 -0.87 -14.27
C LEU A 170 13.82 -0.26 -12.89
N PHE A 171 12.93 -0.79 -12.04
CA PHE A 171 12.88 -0.39 -10.64
C PHE A 171 14.11 -0.86 -9.88
N ASP A 172 14.58 -2.09 -10.08
CA ASP A 172 15.85 -2.57 -9.50
C ASP A 172 17.02 -1.66 -9.96
N TRP A 173 17.10 -1.31 -11.25
CA TRP A 173 18.14 -0.42 -11.76
C TRP A 173 18.09 0.99 -11.16
N SER A 174 16.89 1.54 -10.95
CA SER A 174 16.72 2.83 -10.27
C SER A 174 16.99 2.73 -8.77
N TYR A 175 16.67 1.59 -8.15
CA TYR A 175 16.92 1.28 -6.75
C TYR A 175 18.42 1.22 -6.44
N ASP A 176 19.19 0.49 -7.23
CA ASP A 176 20.63 0.26 -7.00
C ASP A 176 21.47 1.55 -7.01
N GLN A 177 20.87 2.64 -7.48
CA GLN A 177 21.51 3.92 -7.70
C GLN A 177 21.01 5.02 -6.76
N LEU A 178 20.17 4.64 -5.81
CA LEU A 178 19.76 5.46 -4.68
C LEU A 178 20.89 5.57 -3.65
N ASP A 179 21.04 6.73 -3.03
CA ASP A 179 21.87 6.85 -1.83
C ASP A 179 21.27 6.06 -0.66
N SER A 180 22.04 5.86 0.41
CA SER A 180 21.58 5.06 1.55
C SER A 180 20.31 5.60 2.23
N GLY A 181 20.10 6.91 2.22
CA GLY A 181 18.91 7.55 2.81
C GLY A 181 17.68 7.36 1.94
N GLN A 182 17.82 7.60 0.63
CA GLN A 182 16.79 7.36 -0.38
C GLN A 182 16.38 5.89 -0.42
N THR A 183 17.37 4.98 -0.41
CA THR A 183 17.18 3.53 -0.41
C THR A 183 16.30 3.09 0.75
N ARG A 184 16.70 3.49 1.97
CA ARG A 184 15.97 3.18 3.20
C ARG A 184 14.54 3.73 3.15
N MET A 185 14.37 5.01 2.80
CA MET A 185 13.03 5.60 2.70
C MET A 185 12.17 4.84 1.69
N PHE A 186 12.70 4.59 0.48
CA PHE A 186 11.98 3.90 -0.58
C PHE A 186 11.54 2.48 -0.18
N LEU A 187 12.43 1.69 0.45
CA LEU A 187 12.09 0.39 1.04
C LEU A 187 10.95 0.52 2.06
N ARG A 188 11.09 1.45 3.00
CA ARG A 188 10.14 1.67 4.09
C ARG A 188 8.77 2.10 3.58
N LEU A 189 8.69 2.84 2.47
CA LEU A 189 7.41 3.18 1.83
C LEU A 189 6.59 1.96 1.39
N GLY A 190 7.22 0.80 1.13
CA GLY A 190 6.51 -0.45 0.86
C GLY A 190 5.65 -0.94 2.04
N LEU A 191 5.99 -0.54 3.27
CA LEU A 191 5.24 -0.87 4.49
C LEU A 191 4.08 0.11 4.77
N GLN A 192 3.90 1.14 3.94
CA GLN A 192 2.77 2.07 4.10
C GLN A 192 1.44 1.35 3.85
N PRO A 193 0.42 1.58 4.71
CA PRO A 193 -0.93 1.01 4.53
C PRO A 193 -1.64 1.46 3.25
N ALA A 194 -1.26 2.62 2.69
CA ALA A 194 -1.91 3.21 1.53
C ALA A 194 -0.88 3.71 0.52
N LEU A 195 -1.30 3.76 -0.76
CA LEU A 195 -0.47 4.27 -1.86
C LEU A 195 -0.28 5.78 -1.82
N GLU A 196 -1.20 6.51 -1.15
CA GLU A 196 -1.07 7.94 -0.91
C GLU A 196 -1.00 8.22 0.59
N PHE A 197 -0.02 9.00 1.00
CA PHE A 197 0.31 9.23 2.41
C PHE A 197 0.88 10.64 2.63
N GLY A 198 0.76 11.12 3.87
CA GLY A 198 1.39 12.37 4.29
C GLY A 198 2.84 12.18 4.75
N VAL A 199 3.63 13.27 4.77
CA VAL A 199 5.02 13.27 5.25
C VAL A 199 5.16 12.67 6.65
N HIS A 200 4.21 12.94 7.56
CA HIS A 200 4.25 12.39 8.91
C HIS A 200 4.17 10.86 8.93
N ALA A 201 3.34 10.25 8.08
CA ALA A 201 3.25 8.79 7.99
C ALA A 201 4.54 8.19 7.43
N ALA A 202 5.17 8.84 6.45
CA ALA A 202 6.47 8.42 5.93
C ALA A 202 7.57 8.49 7.01
N ALA A 203 7.60 9.57 7.79
CA ALA A 203 8.53 9.74 8.90
C ALA A 203 8.42 8.62 9.94
N VAL A 204 7.20 8.21 10.28
CA VAL A 204 6.96 7.12 11.25
C VAL A 204 7.48 5.80 10.73
N VAL A 205 7.17 5.45 9.48
CA VAL A 205 7.55 4.14 8.91
C VAL A 205 9.06 4.07 8.69
N ASP A 206 9.69 5.17 8.28
CA ASP A 206 11.13 5.27 8.15
C ASP A 206 11.84 5.36 9.52
N GLY A 207 11.15 5.76 10.58
CA GLY A 207 11.74 5.98 11.90
C GLY A 207 12.63 7.23 11.94
N THR A 208 12.25 8.27 11.20
CA THR A 208 12.97 9.55 11.10
C THR A 208 12.06 10.73 11.47
N GLY A 209 12.64 11.92 11.62
CA GLY A 209 11.87 13.14 11.86
C GLY A 209 11.18 13.66 10.59
N THR A 210 10.04 14.35 10.75
CA THR A 210 9.21 14.89 9.65
C THR A 210 10.03 15.65 8.59
N GLN A 211 11.01 16.46 8.99
CA GLN A 211 11.80 17.25 8.04
C GLN A 211 12.80 16.41 7.24
N ALA A 212 13.37 15.36 7.84
CA ALA A 212 14.24 14.42 7.13
C ALA A 212 13.42 13.56 6.15
N ALA A 213 12.23 13.13 6.57
CA ALA A 213 11.31 12.41 5.71
C ALA A 213 10.88 13.27 4.51
N HIS A 214 10.55 14.54 4.73
CA HIS A 214 10.19 15.47 3.66
C HIS A 214 11.28 15.59 2.60
N ARG A 215 12.54 15.86 3.01
CA ARG A 215 13.68 15.93 2.07
C ARG A 215 13.89 14.64 1.29
N SER A 216 13.74 13.49 1.96
CA SER A 216 13.87 12.19 1.31
C SER A 216 12.75 11.97 0.29
N LEU A 217 11.52 12.37 0.60
CA LEU A 217 10.38 12.28 -0.32
C LEU A 217 10.49 13.25 -1.50
N GLU A 218 11.00 14.47 -1.29
CA GLU A 218 11.31 15.39 -2.40
C GLU A 218 12.35 14.78 -3.33
N SER A 219 13.42 14.22 -2.76
CA SER A 219 14.47 13.59 -3.55
C SER A 219 13.97 12.36 -4.33
N LEU A 220 13.11 11.53 -3.73
CA LEU A 220 12.44 10.43 -4.43
C LEU A 220 11.43 10.93 -5.48
N ALA A 221 10.83 12.10 -5.28
CA ALA A 221 9.91 12.71 -6.25
C ALA A 221 10.65 13.20 -7.49
N ASP A 222 11.85 13.78 -7.32
CA ASP A 222 12.73 14.15 -8.44
C ASP A 222 13.08 12.94 -9.31
N LEU A 223 13.24 11.76 -8.68
CA LEU A 223 13.48 10.48 -9.35
C LEU A 223 12.21 9.78 -9.84
N HIS A 224 11.04 10.39 -9.68
CA HIS A 224 9.74 9.84 -10.08
C HIS A 224 9.41 8.48 -9.42
N LEU A 225 10.01 8.21 -8.26
CA LEU A 225 9.70 7.03 -7.43
C LEU A 225 8.50 7.29 -6.50
N VAL A 226 8.19 8.57 -6.27
CA VAL A 226 6.95 9.05 -5.66
C VAL A 226 6.44 10.27 -6.45
N GLU A 227 5.16 10.58 -6.31
CA GLU A 227 4.52 11.74 -6.95
C GLU A 227 3.91 12.66 -5.89
N PRO A 228 4.10 13.99 -5.97
CA PRO A 228 3.38 14.92 -5.10
C PRO A 228 1.87 14.82 -5.30
N ALA A 229 1.11 14.67 -4.22
CA ALA A 229 -0.36 14.50 -4.22
C ALA A 229 -1.09 15.68 -3.55
N GLY A 230 -0.41 16.81 -3.38
CA GLY A 230 -0.92 17.99 -2.68
C GLY A 230 0.02 18.44 -1.56
N ARG A 231 -0.42 19.40 -0.76
CA ARG A 231 0.40 20.02 0.30
C ARG A 231 0.88 18.96 1.31
N GLY A 232 2.17 18.62 1.27
CA GLY A 232 2.80 17.64 2.17
C GLY A 232 2.30 16.20 2.01
N ARG A 233 1.74 15.85 0.84
CA ARG A 233 1.30 14.49 0.51
C ARG A 233 2.02 13.96 -0.71
N TYR A 234 2.23 12.65 -0.71
CA TYR A 234 2.90 11.94 -1.77
C TYR A 234 2.12 10.66 -2.11
N ARG A 235 2.30 10.18 -3.33
CA ARG A 235 1.73 8.95 -3.84
C ARG A 235 2.82 8.09 -4.43
N VAL A 236 2.84 6.81 -4.08
CA VAL A 236 3.66 5.79 -4.74
C VAL A 236 2.77 5.06 -5.74
N HIS A 237 3.26 4.88 -6.97
CA HIS A 237 2.54 4.10 -7.96
C HIS A 237 2.43 2.64 -7.50
N ALA A 238 1.28 1.98 -7.71
CA ALA A 238 1.03 0.63 -7.19
C ALA A 238 2.10 -0.41 -7.56
N LEU A 239 2.72 -0.30 -8.74
CA LEU A 239 3.82 -1.18 -9.15
C LEU A 239 5.13 -0.90 -8.38
N LEU A 240 5.42 0.38 -8.11
CA LEU A 240 6.56 0.77 -7.27
C LEU A 240 6.34 0.35 -5.82
N HIS A 241 5.12 0.48 -5.31
CA HIS A 241 4.77 0.02 -3.95
C HIS A 241 4.89 -1.50 -3.81
N ALA A 242 4.42 -2.27 -4.80
CA ALA A 242 4.61 -3.72 -4.81
C ALA A 242 6.10 -4.10 -4.88
N HIS A 243 6.88 -3.37 -5.67
CA HIS A 243 8.33 -3.58 -5.78
C HIS A 243 9.05 -3.26 -4.47
N THR A 244 8.76 -2.12 -3.83
CA THR A 244 9.38 -1.77 -2.54
C THR A 244 9.00 -2.75 -1.45
N LEU A 245 7.75 -3.25 -1.46
CA LEU A 245 7.30 -4.29 -0.56
C LEU A 245 8.08 -5.60 -0.77
N ASP A 246 8.30 -6.02 -2.02
CA ASP A 246 9.13 -7.21 -2.32
C ASP A 246 10.58 -7.03 -1.84
N ARG A 247 11.18 -5.84 -2.08
CA ARG A 247 12.58 -5.54 -1.68
C ARG A 247 12.73 -5.50 -0.16
N VAL A 248 11.82 -4.82 0.55
CA VAL A 248 11.85 -4.78 2.03
C VAL A 248 11.68 -6.18 2.61
N HIS A 249 10.91 -7.06 1.95
CA HIS A 249 10.79 -8.46 2.34
C HIS A 249 12.08 -9.28 2.20
N GLN A 250 12.96 -8.89 1.29
CA GLN A 250 14.24 -9.57 1.02
C GLN A 250 15.37 -9.02 1.87
N GLU A 251 15.38 -7.70 2.12
CA GLU A 251 16.49 -7.01 2.78
C GLU A 251 16.33 -6.85 4.29
N GLU A 252 15.10 -6.65 4.77
CA GLU A 252 14.85 -6.42 6.20
C GLU A 252 14.34 -7.67 6.90
N THR A 253 14.71 -7.81 8.17
CA THR A 253 14.26 -8.92 8.99
C THR A 253 12.74 -8.85 9.23
N PRO A 254 12.06 -9.98 9.44
CA PRO A 254 10.63 -9.98 9.79
C PRO A 254 10.30 -9.11 11.01
N ALA A 255 11.21 -9.03 11.98
CA ALA A 255 11.03 -8.23 13.19
C ALA A 255 11.07 -6.72 12.90
N GLU A 256 12.02 -6.25 12.10
CA GLU A 256 12.13 -4.83 11.73
C GLU A 256 10.92 -4.37 10.91
N ARG A 257 10.50 -5.18 9.93
CA ARG A 257 9.29 -4.91 9.13
C ARG A 257 8.05 -4.81 9.99
N GLN A 258 7.88 -5.77 10.91
CA GLN A 258 6.73 -5.79 11.81
C GLN A 258 6.73 -4.58 12.74
N ALA A 259 7.90 -4.19 13.25
CA ALA A 259 8.03 -3.02 14.13
C ALA A 259 7.66 -1.72 13.39
N ALA A 260 8.16 -1.50 12.17
CA ALA A 260 7.81 -0.32 11.38
C ALA A 260 6.33 -0.30 10.96
N PHE A 261 5.78 -1.46 10.58
CA PHE A 261 4.36 -1.60 10.28
C PHE A 261 3.49 -1.29 11.51
N ASP A 262 3.82 -1.87 12.66
CA ASP A 262 3.09 -1.62 13.92
C ASP A 262 3.20 -0.15 14.36
N ALA A 263 4.36 0.48 14.16
CA ALA A 263 4.55 1.90 14.41
C ALA A 263 3.63 2.75 13.51
N ALA A 264 3.52 2.41 12.22
CA ALA A 264 2.61 3.08 11.29
C ALA A 264 1.16 3.00 11.77
N LEU A 265 0.68 1.79 12.06
CA LEU A 265 -0.70 1.58 12.52
C LEU A 265 -0.97 2.30 13.85
N GLY A 266 -0.02 2.23 14.78
CA GLY A 266 -0.08 2.89 16.08
C GLY A 266 -0.14 4.41 15.95
N TRP A 267 0.67 4.99 15.05
CA TRP A 267 0.64 6.42 14.76
C TRP A 267 -0.69 6.85 14.16
N TYR A 268 -1.20 6.17 13.14
CA TYR A 268 -2.51 6.49 12.55
C TYR A 268 -3.63 6.47 13.58
N ALA A 269 -3.63 5.48 14.49
CA ALA A 269 -4.60 5.41 15.59
C ALA A 269 -4.43 6.57 16.59
N SER A 270 -3.19 6.94 16.94
CA SER A 270 -2.91 8.05 17.85
C SER A 270 -3.27 9.41 17.24
N ALA A 271 -2.93 9.63 15.98
CA ALA A 271 -3.27 10.81 15.20
C ALA A 271 -4.79 10.95 15.06
N ALA A 272 -5.50 9.88 14.70
CA ALA A 272 -6.96 9.86 14.64
C ALA A 272 -7.60 10.17 16.00
N ALA A 273 -7.10 9.58 17.09
CA ALA A 273 -7.61 9.88 18.43
C ALA A 273 -7.36 11.34 18.85
N THR A 274 -6.27 11.95 18.40
CA THR A 274 -5.94 13.35 18.68
C THR A 274 -6.84 14.28 17.88
N ALA A 275 -7.00 14.03 16.58
CA ALA A 275 -7.93 14.75 15.72
C ALA A 275 -9.39 14.64 16.23
N ASP A 276 -9.83 13.45 16.61
CA ASP A 276 -11.16 13.22 17.20
C ASP A 276 -11.39 14.05 18.47
N ARG A 277 -10.37 14.24 19.32
CA ARG A 277 -10.46 15.11 20.51
C ARG A 277 -10.62 16.58 20.16
N LEU A 278 -9.88 17.07 19.17
CA LEU A 278 -9.98 18.45 18.69
C LEU A 278 -11.35 18.74 18.07
N VAL A 279 -11.92 17.76 17.35
CA VAL A 279 -13.25 17.90 16.74
C VAL A 279 -14.39 17.73 17.77
N PHE A 280 -14.25 16.81 18.73
CA PHE A 280 -15.31 16.48 19.70
C PHE A 280 -14.84 16.55 21.17
N PRO A 281 -14.51 17.73 21.70
CA PRO A 281 -13.91 17.85 23.03
C PRO A 281 -14.79 17.31 24.16
N ALA A 282 -16.11 17.42 24.06
CA ALA A 282 -17.06 17.05 25.11
C ALA A 282 -17.46 15.56 25.18
N GLN A 283 -16.96 14.71 24.27
CA GLN A 283 -17.41 13.31 24.18
C GLN A 283 -16.63 12.37 25.11
N PRO A 284 -17.26 11.31 25.68
CA PRO A 284 -16.53 10.32 26.48
C PRO A 284 -15.55 9.51 25.61
N ARG A 285 -14.39 9.16 26.16
CA ARG A 285 -13.31 8.47 25.43
C ARG A 285 -13.03 7.09 26.01
N VAL A 286 -12.72 6.15 25.12
CA VAL A 286 -12.16 4.87 25.54
C VAL A 286 -10.74 5.15 26.02
N ASN A 287 -10.48 4.96 27.31
CA ASN A 287 -9.17 5.13 27.90
C ASN A 287 -8.31 3.90 27.61
N VAL A 288 -7.82 3.81 26.38
CA VAL A 288 -6.80 2.85 26.00
C VAL A 288 -5.47 3.57 26.06
N ALA A 289 -4.49 3.01 26.75
CA ALA A 289 -3.13 3.50 26.68
C ALA A 289 -2.75 3.65 25.20
N ARG A 290 -1.90 4.63 24.85
CA ARG A 290 -1.38 4.79 23.48
C ARG A 290 0.12 4.56 23.52
N ASP A 291 0.65 3.90 22.50
CA ASP A 291 2.09 3.79 22.38
C ASP A 291 2.61 5.16 21.95
N ALA A 292 3.70 5.59 22.59
CA ALA A 292 4.32 6.87 22.27
C ALA A 292 4.99 6.75 20.91
N VAL A 293 4.52 7.55 19.95
CA VAL A 293 5.21 7.72 18.67
C VAL A 293 5.74 9.14 18.65
N ASP A 294 7.05 9.27 18.40
CA ASP A 294 7.78 10.54 18.44
C ASP A 294 7.62 11.34 17.14
N VAL A 295 6.40 11.35 16.59
CA VAL A 295 6.02 12.14 15.42
C VAL A 295 4.77 12.91 15.77
N ALA A 296 4.87 14.24 15.68
CA ALA A 296 3.79 15.15 16.04
C ALA A 296 2.47 14.82 15.33
N ALA A 297 1.37 15.15 15.98
CA ALA A 297 0.05 15.03 15.37
C ALA A 297 -0.03 15.95 14.12
N PRO A 298 -0.70 15.50 13.05
CA PRO A 298 -0.77 16.24 11.78
C PRO A 298 -1.71 17.46 11.83
N CYS A 299 -2.31 17.75 12.98
CA CYS A 299 -3.26 18.84 13.17
C CYS A 299 -3.08 19.48 14.55
N ALA A 300 -3.19 20.82 14.61
CA ALA A 300 -3.06 21.60 15.83
C ALA A 300 -4.41 22.15 16.35
N ASP A 301 -5.39 22.30 15.46
CA ASP A 301 -6.69 22.86 15.77
C ASP A 301 -7.85 22.01 15.25
N ARG A 302 -9.07 22.44 15.57
CA ARG A 302 -10.29 21.75 15.20
C ARG A 302 -10.52 21.69 13.68
N ALA A 303 -10.18 22.75 12.95
CA ALA A 303 -10.42 22.84 11.51
C ALA A 303 -9.48 21.89 10.74
N GLY A 304 -8.19 21.95 11.03
CA GLY A 304 -7.18 21.05 10.48
C GLY A 304 -7.42 19.60 10.88
N ALA A 305 -7.92 19.33 12.08
CA ALA A 305 -8.30 17.98 12.49
C ALA A 305 -9.45 17.41 11.63
N TRP A 306 -10.46 18.23 11.32
CA TRP A 306 -11.56 17.81 10.46
C TRP A 306 -11.11 17.55 9.02
N GLU A 307 -10.30 18.45 8.46
CA GLU A 307 -9.72 18.31 7.12
C GLU A 307 -8.86 17.05 7.01
N TRP A 308 -7.98 16.82 8.00
CA TRP A 308 -7.12 15.64 8.03
C TRP A 308 -7.93 14.34 8.13
N LEU A 309 -8.92 14.25 9.03
CA LEU A 309 -9.78 13.07 9.16
C LEU A 309 -10.54 12.78 7.87
N THR A 310 -11.00 13.82 7.18
CA THR A 310 -11.72 13.69 5.90
C THR A 310 -10.79 13.21 4.79
N THR A 311 -9.58 13.76 4.72
CA THR A 311 -8.57 13.42 3.72
C THR A 311 -8.02 12.01 3.91
N GLU A 312 -7.69 11.63 5.15
CA GLU A 312 -7.15 10.30 5.48
C GLU A 312 -8.22 9.21 5.59
N ARG A 313 -9.50 9.53 5.37
CA ARG A 313 -10.60 8.56 5.51
C ARG A 313 -10.32 7.22 4.82
N PRO A 314 -9.87 7.15 3.56
CA PRO A 314 -9.56 5.87 2.91
C PRO A 314 -8.44 5.12 3.64
N THR A 315 -7.37 5.81 4.02
CA THR A 315 -6.23 5.27 4.77
C THR A 315 -6.64 4.75 6.13
N LEU A 316 -7.45 5.50 6.89
CA LEU A 316 -7.90 5.10 8.23
C LEU A 316 -8.76 3.84 8.17
N LEU A 317 -9.63 3.71 7.15
CA LEU A 317 -10.42 2.49 6.96
C LEU A 317 -9.52 1.29 6.65
N GLU A 318 -8.47 1.49 5.86
CA GLU A 318 -7.50 0.44 5.54
C GLU A 318 -6.66 0.05 6.76
N VAL A 319 -6.18 1.02 7.54
CA VAL A 319 -5.49 0.77 8.82
C VAL A 319 -6.38 0.01 9.80
N LEU A 320 -7.69 0.32 9.86
CA LEU A 320 -8.63 -0.44 10.68
C LEU A 320 -8.71 -1.89 10.23
N ARG A 321 -8.86 -2.14 8.93
CA ARG A 321 -8.88 -3.49 8.34
C ARG A 321 -7.60 -4.25 8.67
N LEU A 322 -6.44 -3.66 8.35
CA LEU A 322 -5.12 -4.26 8.56
C LEU A 322 -4.86 -4.54 10.04
N SER A 323 -5.21 -3.62 10.94
CA SER A 323 -5.04 -3.81 12.39
C SER A 323 -5.88 -5.00 12.91
N ALA A 324 -7.09 -5.18 12.38
CA ALA A 324 -7.95 -6.30 12.78
C ALA A 324 -7.42 -7.63 12.24
N GLU A 325 -6.99 -7.67 10.97
CA GLU A 325 -6.42 -8.85 10.31
C GLU A 325 -5.15 -9.34 11.01
N HIS A 326 -4.29 -8.42 11.48
CA HIS A 326 -3.02 -8.73 12.14
C HIS A 326 -3.12 -8.81 13.68
N GLY A 327 -4.34 -8.86 14.24
CA GLY A 327 -4.59 -9.05 15.67
C GLY A 327 -4.15 -7.88 16.57
N ARG A 328 -4.01 -6.67 16.00
CA ARG A 328 -3.62 -5.44 16.72
C ARG A 328 -4.82 -4.79 17.41
N HIS A 329 -5.45 -5.55 18.31
CA HIS A 329 -6.73 -5.19 18.94
C HIS A 329 -6.74 -3.80 19.60
N ARG A 330 -5.64 -3.41 20.23
CA ARG A 330 -5.50 -2.09 20.87
C ARG A 330 -5.64 -0.96 19.85
N THR A 331 -4.90 -1.04 18.75
CA THR A 331 -4.97 -0.12 17.62
C THR A 331 -6.37 -0.11 17.00
N THR A 332 -6.96 -1.28 16.78
CA THR A 332 -8.32 -1.42 16.24
C THR A 332 -9.35 -0.70 17.12
N VAL A 333 -9.30 -0.88 18.44
CA VAL A 333 -10.25 -0.24 19.38
C VAL A 333 -10.06 1.28 19.40
N VAL A 334 -8.81 1.76 19.48
CA VAL A 334 -8.53 3.20 19.47
C VAL A 334 -9.03 3.85 18.18
N LEU A 335 -8.72 3.23 17.04
CA LEU A 335 -9.09 3.75 15.75
C LEU A 335 -10.61 3.73 15.54
N ALA A 336 -11.28 2.63 15.89
CA ALA A 336 -12.74 2.55 15.84
C ALA A 336 -13.42 3.62 16.73
N ALA A 337 -12.86 3.91 17.90
CA ALA A 337 -13.38 4.95 18.80
C ALA A 337 -13.10 6.39 18.30
N ALA A 338 -12.06 6.57 17.49
CA ALA A 338 -11.67 7.85 16.87
C ALA A 338 -12.40 8.12 15.55
N MET A 339 -13.01 7.09 14.95
CA MET A 339 -13.79 7.19 13.72
C MET A 339 -15.20 7.76 13.92
N ARG A 340 -15.48 8.47 15.02
CA ARG A 340 -16.78 9.13 15.24
C ARG A 340 -17.09 10.19 14.19
N PHE A 341 -16.08 10.83 13.63
CA PHE A 341 -16.27 11.73 12.50
C PHE A 341 -16.92 10.99 11.34
N LEU A 342 -16.65 9.70 11.12
CA LEU A 342 -17.35 8.90 10.13
C LEU A 342 -18.82 8.80 10.42
N ALA A 343 -19.27 8.92 11.67
CA ALA A 343 -20.69 8.98 12.02
C ALA A 343 -21.28 10.38 11.83
N LEU A 344 -20.47 11.43 11.64
CA LEU A 344 -20.90 12.82 11.40
C LEU A 344 -20.71 13.29 9.96
N THR A 345 -19.59 12.98 9.31
CA THR A 345 -19.55 12.79 7.86
C THR A 345 -20.36 11.58 7.46
N SER A 346 -20.87 10.81 8.43
CA SER A 346 -22.07 10.00 8.29
C SER A 346 -23.30 10.47 9.11
N SER A 347 -23.51 11.74 9.45
CA SER A 347 -24.83 12.22 9.95
C SER A 347 -25.22 13.60 9.39
N ALA A 348 -24.24 14.43 9.00
CA ALA A 348 -24.30 15.25 7.77
C ALA A 348 -24.42 14.35 6.53
N GLN A 349 -24.05 13.09 6.71
CA GLN A 349 -24.29 11.98 5.82
C GLN A 349 -24.85 10.77 6.65
N GLY A 350 -25.99 10.77 7.35
CA GLY A 350 -26.93 9.61 7.57
C GLY A 350 -26.67 8.13 8.08
N ARG A 351 -26.03 7.85 9.23
CA ARG A 351 -26.18 6.68 10.16
C ARG A 351 -26.04 5.23 9.61
N ARG A 352 -24.94 4.53 9.95
CA ARG A 352 -24.89 3.12 10.49
C ARG A 352 -23.46 2.63 10.73
N VAL A 353 -22.89 2.90 11.92
CA VAL A 353 -21.84 2.05 12.51
C VAL A 353 -22.49 1.24 13.63
N SER A 354 -23.11 0.11 13.27
CA SER A 354 -23.61 -0.85 14.25
C SER A 354 -23.44 -2.31 13.82
N LYS A 355 -22.44 -2.62 13.00
CA LYS A 355 -22.16 -4.03 12.64
C LYS A 355 -20.70 -4.48 12.58
N TRP A 356 -19.75 -3.71 13.08
CA TRP A 356 -18.33 -4.11 13.11
C TRP A 356 -17.74 -4.09 14.52
N ILE A 357 -18.41 -4.78 15.45
CA ILE A 357 -17.73 -5.41 16.58
C ILE A 357 -17.70 -6.90 16.21
N PRO A 358 -16.54 -7.55 16.08
CA PRO A 358 -16.50 -9.00 15.96
C PRO A 358 -17.18 -9.57 17.22
N ARG A 359 -18.30 -10.27 17.05
CA ARG A 359 -18.74 -11.21 18.08
C ARG A 359 -17.59 -12.19 18.22
N ALA A 360 -16.84 -12.07 19.31
CA ALA A 360 -15.91 -13.11 19.73
C ALA A 360 -16.69 -14.41 19.74
N SER A 361 -16.40 -15.29 18.77
CA SER A 361 -16.88 -16.66 18.83
C SER A 361 -16.16 -17.28 20.03
N PRO A 362 -16.88 -17.77 21.05
CA PRO A 362 -16.22 -18.50 22.12
C PRO A 362 -15.59 -19.74 21.49
N ARG A 363 -14.27 -19.81 21.50
CA ARG A 363 -13.54 -21.04 21.23
C ARG A 363 -14.11 -22.13 22.16
N PRO A 364 -14.42 -23.34 21.65
CA PRO A 364 -14.81 -24.42 22.53
C PRO A 364 -13.62 -24.82 23.40
N GLY A 365 -13.68 -24.46 24.68
CA GLY A 365 -12.85 -25.07 25.73
C GLY A 365 -13.25 -26.54 25.94
N PRO A 366 -12.38 -27.34 26.56
CA PRO A 366 -12.46 -28.80 26.55
C PRO A 366 -13.76 -29.30 27.18
N SER A 367 -14.35 -30.30 26.54
CA SER A 367 -15.57 -30.98 26.95
C SER A 367 -15.45 -31.56 28.36
N VAL A 368 -16.09 -30.88 29.32
CA VAL A 368 -16.40 -31.47 30.63
C VAL A 368 -17.43 -32.55 30.40
N ILE A 369 -16.99 -33.81 30.40
CA ILE A 369 -17.85 -34.99 30.43
C ILE A 369 -18.62 -34.97 31.76
N ARG A 370 -19.85 -34.44 31.71
CA ARG A 370 -20.78 -34.48 32.83
C ARG A 370 -21.40 -35.88 32.88
N ARG A 371 -20.72 -36.82 33.53
CA ARG A 371 -21.22 -38.17 33.82
C ARG A 371 -22.52 -38.08 34.62
N ARG A 372 -23.61 -38.55 34.01
CA ARG A 372 -24.92 -38.75 34.65
C ARG A 372 -24.76 -39.85 35.71
N ARG A 373 -25.10 -39.53 36.97
CA ARG A 373 -25.20 -40.49 38.08
C ARG A 373 -26.18 -41.61 37.69
N ARG A 374 -25.71 -42.86 37.68
CA ARG A 374 -26.52 -44.04 37.99
C ARG A 374 -25.94 -44.67 39.23
N SER A 375 -26.79 -44.79 40.23
CA SER A 375 -26.61 -45.51 41.48
C SER A 375 -26.40 -47.00 41.22
N SER A 376 -25.31 -47.56 41.72
CA SER A 376 -25.25 -48.92 42.26
C SER A 376 -24.09 -49.03 43.24
N THR A 377 -24.50 -49.20 44.49
CA THR A 377 -23.87 -49.90 45.61
C THR A 377 -22.62 -50.75 45.32
N GLY A 378 -21.55 -50.44 46.06
CA GLY A 378 -20.95 -51.39 47.02
C GLY A 378 -19.78 -52.28 46.58
N ALA A 379 -18.70 -52.18 47.35
CA ALA A 379 -17.68 -53.19 47.69
C ALA A 379 -16.31 -53.18 46.95
N GLU A 380 -15.33 -52.69 47.71
CA GLU A 380 -13.87 -52.91 47.79
C GLU A 380 -13.25 -54.15 47.11
N ARG A 381 -12.05 -54.00 46.50
CA ARG A 381 -10.74 -54.47 47.04
C ARG A 381 -9.56 -54.29 46.04
N LYS A 382 -8.44 -53.87 46.65
CA LYS A 382 -6.97 -53.86 46.40
C LYS A 382 -6.27 -54.58 45.19
N PRO A 383 -4.94 -54.32 44.97
CA PRO A 383 -4.26 -54.27 43.67
C PRO A 383 -3.19 -55.36 43.41
N THR A 384 -2.68 -55.44 42.18
CA THR A 384 -1.44 -56.15 41.75
C THR A 384 -0.84 -55.39 40.55
N ARG A 385 0.33 -54.73 40.60
CA ARG A 385 1.74 -55.17 40.68
C ARG A 385 2.21 -56.03 39.50
N GLY A 386 3.22 -55.53 38.76
CA GLY A 386 4.05 -56.24 37.78
C GLY A 386 4.22 -55.44 36.49
N GLY A 387 5.40 -55.12 35.95
CA GLY A 387 6.77 -55.44 36.32
C GLY A 387 7.75 -54.72 35.37
N ARG A 388 8.99 -54.59 35.88
CA ARG A 388 10.25 -54.14 35.26
C ARG A 388 10.47 -54.62 33.80
N THR A 389 11.21 -53.82 33.01
CA THR A 389 12.62 -54.07 32.62
C THR A 389 13.20 -52.92 31.76
N GLY A 390 14.42 -52.48 32.06
CA GLY A 390 15.19 -51.47 31.31
C GLY A 390 16.04 -52.06 30.17
N PRO A 391 17.33 -51.68 30.01
CA PRO A 391 17.79 -50.46 29.31
C PRO A 391 18.94 -50.73 28.29
N GLY A 392 19.40 -49.69 27.58
CA GLY A 392 20.72 -49.65 26.90
C GLY A 392 20.64 -49.22 25.42
N ARG A 393 21.62 -48.56 24.77
CA ARG A 393 23.02 -48.15 25.01
C ARG A 393 23.32 -46.96 24.05
N ARG A 394 23.97 -45.88 24.48
CA ARG A 394 25.39 -45.45 24.23
C ARG A 394 26.04 -45.81 22.88
N ARG A 395 26.62 -44.79 22.20
CA ARG A 395 28.05 -44.59 21.78
C ARG A 395 28.17 -43.33 20.87
N THR A 396 28.89 -42.23 21.24
CA THR A 396 30.34 -41.87 21.04
C THR A 396 30.75 -41.77 19.56
N CYS A 397 31.67 -40.95 19.03
CA CYS A 397 32.56 -39.82 19.39
C CYS A 397 33.38 -39.49 18.09
N GLY A 398 34.05 -38.33 18.03
CA GLY A 398 35.22 -38.03 17.15
C GLY A 398 35.04 -36.75 16.32
N ALA A 399 35.69 -35.60 16.57
CA ALA A 399 37.13 -35.24 16.60
C ALA A 399 37.81 -35.46 15.23
N ALA A 400 38.64 -34.60 14.63
CA ALA A 400 39.40 -33.44 15.10
C ALA A 400 39.95 -32.60 13.90
N SER A 401 40.24 -31.32 14.19
CA SER A 401 41.43 -30.51 13.84
C SER A 401 42.11 -30.60 12.46
N ARG A 402 42.43 -29.42 11.88
CA ARG A 402 43.77 -29.11 11.35
C ARG A 402 44.07 -27.61 11.40
N SER A 403 45.33 -27.32 11.64
CA SER A 403 45.95 -26.11 12.16
C SER A 403 46.68 -25.29 11.08
N ARG A 404 46.71 -23.97 11.26
CA ARG A 404 47.73 -23.00 10.82
C ARG A 404 49.11 -23.34 11.47
N PRO A 405 50.28 -22.77 11.11
CA PRO A 405 50.52 -21.34 10.79
C PRO A 405 51.68 -21.04 9.79
N GLY A 406 51.98 -19.75 9.59
CA GLY A 406 53.24 -19.29 9.00
C GLY A 406 53.21 -17.85 8.53
N ALA A 407 53.68 -16.93 9.37
CA ALA A 407 53.97 -15.53 9.03
C ALA A 407 55.48 -15.37 8.83
N ALA A 408 55.89 -14.57 7.84
CA ALA A 408 57.21 -13.93 7.80
C ALA A 408 57.21 -12.79 6.76
N THR A 409 57.26 -11.55 7.25
CA THR A 409 57.86 -10.38 6.58
C THR A 409 59.39 -10.48 6.76
N PRO A 410 60.23 -9.85 5.90
CA PRO A 410 60.70 -8.49 6.24
C PRO A 410 61.04 -7.56 5.04
N CYS A 411 61.13 -6.25 5.34
CA CYS A 411 62.10 -5.21 4.91
C CYS A 411 62.50 -5.07 3.42
N CYS A 412 62.80 -3.91 2.83
CA CYS A 412 63.06 -2.53 3.24
C CYS A 412 63.08 -1.66 1.96
N GLY A 413 62.89 -0.34 2.09
CA GLY A 413 63.06 0.65 1.03
C GLY A 413 62.32 1.93 1.33
#